data_AF-A0A524PUE0-F1
#
_entry.id   AF-A0A524PUE0-F1
#
_cell.length_a   1.000
_cell.length_b   1.000
_cell.length_c   1.000
_cell.angle_alpha   90.00
_cell.angle_beta   90.00
_cell.angle_gamma   90.00
#
_symmetry.space_group_name_H-M   'P 1'
#
loop_
_entity.id
_entity.type
_entity.pdbx_description
1 polymer ?
#
loop_
_entity_poly.entity_id
_entity_poly.type
_entity_poly.pdbx_seq_one_letter_code
_entity_poly.pdbx_strand_id
1 'polypeptide(L)' 'MFPLARALKEPGGEDEERRLFYVATTRAKDQLYFCHPLVGRTRGVWSADAVPSRFIAELAPSDLEPEELPFDQWLIR' A
#
# COMPACT_ATOMS: atom_id res chain seq x y z
N MET A 1 -9.47 0.33 3.22
CA MET A 1 -8.19 0.13 2.52
C MET A 1 -7.62 1.50 2.18
N PHE A 2 -6.31 1.64 2.24
CA PHE A 2 -5.59 2.88 1.94
C PHE A 2 -5.14 2.87 0.47
N PRO A 3 -5.21 4.00 -0.27
CA PRO A 3 -5.80 5.30 0.11
C PRO A 3 -7.32 5.26 0.30
N LEU A 4 -7.87 6.23 1.03
CA LEU A 4 -9.32 6.32 1.24
C LEU A 4 -10.06 6.58 -0.09
N ALA A 5 -10.99 5.70 -0.45
CA ALA A 5 -11.74 5.78 -1.71
C ALA A 5 -12.55 7.07 -1.89
N ARG A 6 -12.90 7.77 -0.80
CA ARG A 6 -13.55 9.09 -0.86
C ARG A 6 -12.57 10.19 -1.25
N ALA A 7 -11.35 10.16 -0.70
CA ALA A 7 -10.32 11.17 -0.97
C ALA A 7 -9.90 11.15 -2.43
N LEU A 8 -9.85 9.95 -3.04
CA LEU A 8 -9.58 9.80 -4.48
C LEU A 8 -10.62 10.46 -5.41
N LYS A 9 -11.80 10.83 -4.90
CA LYS A 9 -12.84 11.53 -5.67
C LYS A 9 -12.78 13.04 -5.52
N GLU A 10 -12.00 13.54 -4.55
CA GLU A 10 -11.86 14.95 -4.26
C GLU A 10 -10.71 15.54 -5.07
N PRO A 11 -10.83 16.79 -5.58
CA PRO A 11 -9.72 17.47 -6.23
C PRO A 11 -8.51 17.57 -5.30
N GLY A 12 -7.36 17.02 -5.72
CA GLY A 12 -6.12 17.00 -4.92
C GLY A 12 -6.10 15.97 -3.76
N GLY A 13 -7.15 15.18 -3.57
CA GLY A 13 -7.21 14.24 -2.45
C GLY A 13 -6.22 13.07 -2.57
N GLU A 14 -5.83 12.67 -3.79
CA GLU A 14 -4.75 11.69 -3.97
C GLU A 14 -3.39 12.22 -3.52
N ASP A 15 -3.07 13.49 -3.80
CA ASP A 15 -1.83 14.11 -3.35
C ASP A 15 -1.79 14.23 -1.83
N GLU A 16 -2.93 14.49 -1.19
CA GLU A 16 -3.03 14.51 0.27
C GLU A 16 -2.82 13.11 0.87
N GLU A 17 -3.48 12.07 0.33
CA GLU A 17 -3.24 10.70 0.78
C GLU A 17 -1.78 10.27 0.54
N ARG A 18 -1.14 10.75 -0.53
CA ARG A 18 0.29 10.53 -0.79
C ARG A 18 1.18 11.24 0.24
N ARG A 19 0.83 12.46 0.67
CA ARG A 19 1.51 13.15 1.79
C ARG A 19 1.34 12.38 3.10
N LEU A 20 0.15 11.85 3.36
CA LEU A 20 -0.09 11.00 4.53
C LEU A 20 0.76 9.73 4.49
N PHE A 21 0.87 9.08 3.32
CA PHE A 21 1.77 7.95 3.13
C PHE A 21 3.21 8.34 3.43
N TYR A 22 3.72 9.40 2.82
CA TYR A 22 5.08 9.91 3.06
C TYR A 22 5.38 10.20 4.53
N VAL A 23 4.43 10.82 5.23
CA VAL A 23 4.60 11.06 6.68
C VAL A 23 4.65 9.71 7.41
N ALA A 24 3.74 8.78 7.14
CA ALA A 24 3.73 7.48 7.79
C ALA A 24 5.03 6.69 7.55
N THR A 25 5.58 6.72 6.33
CA THR A 25 6.84 6.03 6.00
C THR A 25 8.05 6.67 6.69
N THR A 26 8.08 7.99 6.80
CA THR A 26 9.21 8.73 7.42
C THR A 26 9.14 8.81 8.95
N ARG A 27 8.08 8.30 9.58
CA ARG A 27 8.00 8.17 11.06
C ARG A 27 8.83 7.01 11.61
N ALA A 28 8.99 5.95 10.83
CA ALA A 28 9.82 4.83 11.22
C ALA A 28 11.29 5.25 11.24
N LYS A 29 11.99 4.96 12.34
CA LYS A 29 13.42 5.25 12.48
C LYS A 29 14.26 4.06 12.04
N ASP A 30 13.99 2.89 12.63
CA ASP A 30 14.85 1.71 12.47
C ASP A 30 14.23 0.66 11.53
N GLN A 31 12.93 0.38 11.64
CA GLN A 31 12.24 -0.62 10.80
C GLN A 31 10.84 -0.16 10.42
N LEU A 32 10.45 -0.43 9.16
CA LEU A 32 9.13 -0.14 8.61
C LEU A 32 8.58 -1.40 7.95
N TYR A 33 7.37 -1.78 8.34
CA TYR A 33 6.67 -2.93 7.78
C TYR A 33 5.33 -2.47 7.20
N PHE A 34 5.09 -2.79 5.93
CA PHE A 34 3.77 -2.64 5.32
C PHE A 34 3.03 -3.97 5.35
N CYS A 35 1.81 -3.95 5.87
CA CYS A 35 0.96 -5.13 5.94
C CYS A 35 -0.34 -4.85 5.20
N HIS A 36 -0.74 -5.79 4.34
CA HIS A 36 -2.08 -5.81 3.78
C HIS A 36 -2.67 -7.23 3.94
N PRO A 37 -4.00 -7.35 4.11
CA PRO A 37 -4.63 -8.66 4.14
C PRO A 37 -4.56 -9.28 2.74
N LEU A 38 -4.48 -10.61 2.68
CA LEU A 38 -4.63 -11.36 1.43
C LEU A 38 -6.10 -11.39 0.99
N VAL A 39 -7.01 -11.55 1.94
CA VAL A 39 -8.45 -11.61 1.70
C VAL A 39 -9.11 -10.37 2.29
N GLY A 40 -9.85 -9.63 1.45
CA GLY A 40 -10.57 -8.43 1.85
C GLY A 40 -12.07 -8.65 1.86
N ARG A 41 -12.81 -7.78 2.55
CA ARG A 41 -14.27 -7.73 2.47
C ARG A 41 -14.72 -6.40 1.90
N THR A 42 -15.33 -6.43 0.72
CA THR A 42 -15.88 -5.23 0.06
C THR A 42 -17.40 -5.37 -0.02
N ARG A 43 -18.14 -4.45 0.61
CA ARG A 43 -19.61 -4.43 0.60
C ARG A 43 -20.27 -5.76 1.01
N GLY A 44 -19.68 -6.44 1.99
CA GLY A 44 -20.23 -7.69 2.54
C GLY A 44 -19.78 -8.97 1.82
N VAL A 45 -19.23 -8.87 0.62
CA VAL A 45 -18.67 -9.98 -0.16
C VAL A 45 -17.18 -10.14 0.17
N TRP A 46 -16.76 -11.37 0.45
CA TRP A 46 -15.36 -11.72 0.59
C TRP A 46 -14.73 -11.75 -0.80
N SER A 47 -13.70 -10.93 -1.01
CA SER A 47 -12.89 -10.93 -2.23
C SER A 47 -11.54 -11.54 -1.89
N ALA A 48 -11.15 -12.57 -2.63
CA ALA A 48 -9.88 -13.27 -2.44
C ALA A 48 -8.67 -12.38 -2.74
N ASP A 49 -8.87 -11.26 -3.45
CA ASP A 49 -7.80 -10.39 -3.92
C ASP A 49 -7.87 -9.02 -3.26
N ALA A 50 -7.42 -8.92 -2.01
CA ALA A 50 -7.13 -7.62 -1.43
C ALA A 50 -5.82 -7.08 -2.03
N VAL A 51 -5.97 -6.17 -2.99
CA VAL A 51 -4.85 -5.53 -3.68
C VAL A 51 -4.09 -4.60 -2.72
N PRO A 52 -2.75 -4.62 -2.66
CA PRO A 52 -1.99 -3.67 -1.84
C PRO A 52 -2.31 -2.21 -2.22
N SER A 53 -1.98 -1.28 -1.32
CA SER A 53 -2.09 0.15 -1.64
C SER A 53 -1.28 0.48 -2.90
N ARG A 54 -1.83 1.34 -3.77
CA ARG A 54 -1.11 1.81 -4.98
C ARG A 54 0.26 2.39 -4.63
N PHE A 55 0.39 3.08 -3.49
CA PHE A 55 1.66 3.68 -3.08
C PHE A 55 2.70 2.64 -2.63
N ILE A 56 2.26 1.43 -2.23
CA ILE A 56 3.17 0.30 -1.99
C ILE A 56 3.60 -0.29 -3.33
N ALA A 57 2.69 -0.43 -4.29
CA ALA A 57 3.02 -0.94 -5.63
C ALA A 57 4.03 -0.03 -6.37
N GLU A 58 3.99 1.28 -6.12
CA GLU A 58 4.99 2.23 -6.65
C GLU A 58 6.42 2.00 -6.10
N LEU A 59 6.58 1.31 -4.96
CA LEU A 59 7.91 0.98 -4.40
C LEU A 59 8.55 -0.22 -5.10
N ALA A 60 7.77 -0.99 -5.85
CA ALA A 60 8.22 -2.15 -6.63
C ALA A 60 7.90 -1.92 -8.12
N PRO A 61 8.65 -1.03 -8.81
CA PRO A 61 8.54 -0.88 -10.25
C PRO A 61 8.62 -2.26 -10.93
N SER A 62 7.77 -2.49 -11.94
CA SER A 62 7.64 -3.79 -12.60
C SER A 62 8.88 -4.22 -13.40
N ASP A 63 9.84 -3.32 -13.54
CA ASP A 63 11.12 -3.47 -14.21
C ASP A 63 12.27 -3.87 -13.28
N LEU A 64 12.05 -3.93 -11.95
CA LEU A 64 13.04 -4.46 -11.02
C LEU A 64 12.93 -5.97 -10.89
N GLU A 65 14.07 -6.65 -10.94
CA GLU A 65 14.16 -8.06 -10.57
C GLU A 65 13.96 -8.22 -9.06
N PRO A 66 13.47 -9.39 -8.58
CA PRO A 66 13.24 -9.62 -7.15
C PRO A 66 14.47 -9.36 -6.26
N GLU A 67 15.66 -9.61 -6.78
CA GLU A 67 16.94 -9.38 -6.08
C GLU A 67 17.31 -7.89 -5.97
N GLU A 68 16.68 -7.03 -6.77
CA GLU A 68 16.92 -5.59 -6.81
C GLU A 68 15.94 -4.79 -5.93
N LEU A 69 14.95 -5.47 -5.33
CA LEU A 69 13.97 -4.82 -4.48
C LEU A 69 14.64 -4.27 -3.20
N PRO A 70 14.33 -3.03 -2.79
CA PRO A 70 14.92 -2.43 -1.60
C PRO A 70 14.30 -2.92 -0.28
N PHE A 71 13.50 -3.99 -0.31
CA PHE A 71 12.79 -4.53 0.85
C PHE A 71 12.48 -6.02 0.68
N ASP A 72 12.25 -6.71 1.79
CA ASP A 72 11.81 -8.10 1.81
C ASP A 72 10.29 -8.22 1.67
N GLN A 73 9.82 -9.20 0.90
CA GLN A 73 8.40 -9.53 0.78
C GLN A 73 8.09 -10.85 1.51
N TRP A 74 7.17 -10.81 2.47
CA TRP A 74 6.77 -11.98 3.25
C TRP A 74 5.28 -12.30 3.09
N LEU A 75 4.99 -13.60 2.97
CA LEU A 75 3.63 -14.14 3.02
C LEU A 75 3.39 -14.75 4.40
N ILE A 76 2.63 -14.06 5.24
CA ILE A 76 2.25 -14.55 6.57
C ILE A 76 0.96 -15.38 6.43
N ARG A 77 1.03 -16.67 6.76
CA ARG A 77 -0.10 -17.61 6.75
C ARG A 77 -0.65 -17.86 8.14
#